data_AF-A0AB35IQ38-F1
#
_entry.id   AF-A0AB35IQ38-F1
#
_cell.length_a   1.000
_cell.length_b   1.000
_cell.length_c   1.000
_cell.angle_alpha   90.00
_cell.angle_beta   90.00
_cell.angle_gamma   90.00
#
_symmetry.space_group_name_H-M   'P 1'
#
loop_
_entity.id
_entity.type
_entity.pdbx_description
1 polymer ?
#
loop_
_entity_poly.entity_id
_entity_poly.type
_entity_poly.pdbx_seq_one_letter_code
_entity_poly.pdbx_strand_id
1 'polypeptide(L)' 'MKYTFRKFNMMYASLKLVKGDYYRTKEARKAIKYILLHPSFLFKKKRVESKHDSVLKAVNVITNYPYIDKLYFSVVK' A
#
# COMPACT_ATOMS: atom_id res chain seq x y z
N MET A 1 14.79 3.00 9.65
CA MET A 1 14.81 3.43 8.23
C MET A 1 14.40 2.34 7.23
N LYS A 2 14.90 1.10 7.34
CA LYS A 2 14.58 0.00 6.40
C LYS A 2 13.08 -0.27 6.22
N TYR A 3 12.29 -0.13 7.29
CA TYR A 3 10.84 -0.36 7.29
C TYR A 3 10.05 0.69 6.50
N THR A 4 10.34 1.97 6.72
CA THR A 4 9.64 3.08 6.05
C THR A 4 9.98 3.14 4.56
N PHE A 5 11.24 2.91 4.19
CA PHE A 5 11.65 2.83 2.79
C PHE A 5 10.92 1.71 2.04
N ARG A 6 10.76 0.55 2.67
CA ARG A 6 10.00 -0.57 2.11
C ARG A 6 8.51 -0.21 1.89
N LYS A 7 7.91 0.62 2.74
CA LYS A 7 6.55 1.14 2.51
C LYS A 7 6.48 2.06 1.29
N PHE A 8 7.46 2.92 1.07
CA PHE A 8 7.52 3.74 -0.14
C PHE A 8 7.65 2.88 -1.41
N ASN A 9 8.47 1.82 -1.38
CA ASN A 9 8.55 0.87 -2.49
C ASN A 9 7.19 0.20 -2.74
N MET A 10 6.47 -0.21 -1.68
CA MET A 10 5.14 -0.80 -1.82
C MET A 10 4.11 0.19 -2.38
N MET A 11 4.16 1.47 -1.99
CA MET A 11 3.31 2.51 -2.57
C MET A 11 3.56 2.65 -4.08
N TYR A 12 4.83 2.81 -4.45
CA TYR A 12 5.23 2.95 -5.85
C TYR A 12 4.77 1.74 -6.68
N ALA A 13 5.00 0.55 -6.17
CA ALA A 13 4.73 -0.67 -6.89
C ALA A 13 3.22 -0.97 -6.96
N SER A 14 2.44 -0.59 -5.94
CA SER A 14 0.97 -0.61 -5.99
C SER A 14 0.42 0.28 -7.12
N LEU A 15 1.02 1.46 -7.34
CA LEU A 15 0.65 2.34 -8.46
C LEU A 15 1.06 1.75 -9.81
N LYS A 16 2.24 1.11 -9.89
CA LYS A 16 2.72 0.50 -11.13
C LYS A 16 1.83 -0.66 -11.58
N LEU A 17 1.35 -1.48 -10.65
CA LEU A 17 0.51 -2.65 -10.93
C LEU A 17 -0.87 -2.29 -11.49
N VAL A 18 -1.44 -1.17 -11.06
CA VAL A 18 -2.77 -0.72 -11.52
C VAL A 18 -2.69 0.31 -12.65
N LYS A 19 -1.47 0.60 -13.15
CA LYS A 19 -1.25 1.57 -14.22
C LYS A 19 -2.02 1.16 -15.47
N GLY A 20 -2.95 2.01 -15.90
CA GLY A 20 -3.83 1.77 -17.05
C GLY A 20 -5.29 1.56 -16.66
N ASP A 21 -5.58 1.19 -15.40
CA ASP A 21 -6.93 1.15 -14.87
C ASP A 21 -7.21 2.45 -14.11
N TYR A 22 -8.08 3.30 -14.66
CA TYR A 22 -8.41 4.61 -14.09
C TYR A 22 -8.96 4.51 -12.66
N TYR A 23 -9.89 3.58 -12.42
CA TYR A 23 -10.57 3.45 -11.14
C TYR A 23 -9.63 2.90 -10.07
N ARG A 24 -8.88 1.84 -10.40
CA ARG A 24 -7.90 1.26 -9.47
C ARG A 24 -6.74 2.21 -9.18
N THR A 25 -6.29 2.97 -10.19
CA THR A 25 -5.28 4.02 -10.00
C THR A 25 -5.78 5.12 -9.06
N LYS A 26 -7.04 5.53 -9.19
CA LYS A 26 -7.66 6.53 -8.30
C LYS A 26 -7.73 6.05 -6.86
N GLU A 27 -8.11 4.79 -6.63
CA GLU A 27 -8.14 4.19 -5.28
C GLU A 27 -6.74 4.06 -4.67
N ALA A 28 -5.76 3.56 -5.43
CA ALA A 28 -4.37 3.45 -4.97
C ALA A 28 -3.79 4.82 -4.58
N ARG A 29 -4.06 5.88 -5.37
CA ARG A 29 -3.66 7.25 -5.03
C ARG A 29 -4.32 7.75 -3.75
N LYS A 30 -5.61 7.48 -3.55
CA LYS A 30 -6.31 7.84 -2.30
C LYS A 30 -5.70 7.12 -1.09
N ALA A 31 -5.37 5.84 -1.23
CA ALA A 31 -4.76 5.05 -0.17
C ALA A 31 -3.37 5.59 0.20
N ILE A 32 -2.55 5.93 -0.80
CA ILE A 32 -1.23 6.53 -0.58
C ILE A 32 -1.38 7.89 0.11
N LYS A 33 -2.29 8.75 -0.37
CA LYS A 33 -2.56 10.04 0.27
C LYS A 33 -2.96 9.85 1.74
N TYR A 34 -3.82 8.89 2.04
CA TYR A 34 -4.21 8.56 3.41
C TYR A 34 -3.01 8.18 4.28
N ILE A 35 -2.10 7.34 3.77
CA ILE A 35 -0.90 6.94 4.52
C ILE A 35 0.03 8.14 4.78
N LEU A 36 0.22 9.01 3.78
CA LEU A 36 1.06 10.20 3.91
C LEU A 36 0.46 11.23 4.88
N LEU A 37 -0.86 11.38 4.91
CA LEU A 37 -1.58 12.23 5.87
C LEU A 37 -1.53 11.72 7.31
N HIS A 38 -1.21 10.44 7.49
CA HIS A 38 -1.18 9.80 8.80
C HIS A 38 0.19 9.15 9.04
N PRO A 39 1.23 9.93 9.42
CA PRO A 39 2.62 9.48 9.49
C PRO A 39 2.84 8.25 10.37
N SER A 40 1.96 8.01 11.37
CA SER A 40 1.97 6.79 12.17
C SER A 40 1.96 5.49 11.34
N PHE A 41 1.33 5.49 10.15
CA PHE A 41 1.35 4.35 9.22
C PHE A 41 2.68 4.15 8.51
N LEU A 42 3.60 5.13 8.50
CA LEU A 42 4.94 4.99 7.92
C LEU A 42 5.93 4.37 8.91
N PHE A 43 5.70 4.57 10.20
CA PHE A 43 6.64 4.18 11.26
C PHE A 43 6.18 2.97 12.08
N LYS A 44 4.87 2.70 12.15
CA LYS A 44 4.31 1.58 12.94
C LYS A 44 3.52 0.62 12.04
N LYS A 45 3.31 -0.61 12.52
CA LYS A 45 2.27 -1.53 11.99
C LYS A 45 0.94 -1.07 12.60
N LYS A 46 -0.05 -0.80 11.75
CA LYS A 46 -1.35 -0.29 12.19
C LYS A 46 -2.42 -0.77 11.24
N ARG A 47 -3.33 -1.60 11.73
CA ARG A 47 -4.49 -2.05 10.98
C ARG A 47 -5.61 -1.01 11.09
N VAL A 48 -6.23 -0.70 9.98
CA VAL A 48 -7.46 0.12 9.94
C VAL A 48 -8.64 -0.81 9.70
N GLU A 49 -9.74 -0.61 10.41
CA GLU A 49 -10.99 -1.28 10.05
C GLU A 49 -11.47 -0.77 8.71
N SER A 50 -11.45 -1.66 7.71
CA SER A 50 -11.75 -1.29 6.33
C SER A 50 -13.17 -1.63 5.91
N LYS A 51 -13.92 -2.47 6.65
CA LYS A 51 -15.26 -2.98 6.29
C LYS A 51 -15.39 -3.21 4.77
N HIS A 52 -16.15 -2.35 4.07
CA HIS A 52 -16.37 -2.39 2.62
C HIS A 52 -15.58 -1.33 1.83
N ASP A 53 -14.80 -0.47 2.49
CA ASP A 53 -14.01 0.59 1.87
C ASP A 53 -12.76 0.01 1.19
N SER A 54 -12.75 0.08 -0.14
CA SER A 54 -11.66 -0.38 -1.01
C SER A 54 -10.35 0.40 -0.77
N VAL A 55 -10.43 1.68 -0.45
CA VAL A 55 -9.27 2.53 -0.16
C VAL A 55 -8.63 2.11 1.16
N LEU A 56 -9.41 1.87 2.21
CA LEU A 56 -8.87 1.41 3.50
C LEU A 56 -8.32 -0.02 3.42
N LYS A 57 -8.89 -0.87 2.57
CA LYS A 57 -8.29 -2.18 2.23
C LYS A 57 -6.91 -1.98 1.59
N ALA A 58 -6.80 -1.11 0.58
CA ALA A 58 -5.53 -0.79 -0.05
C ALA A 58 -4.51 -0.15 0.92
N VAL A 59 -4.96 0.67 1.88
CA VAL A 59 -4.11 1.19 2.97
C VAL A 59 -3.53 0.05 3.80
N ASN A 60 -4.36 -0.90 4.23
CA ASN A 60 -3.89 -2.08 4.97
C ASN A 60 -2.92 -2.92 4.12
N VAL A 61 -3.20 -3.04 2.80
CA VAL A 61 -2.32 -3.73 1.85
C VAL A 61 -0.94 -3.04 1.77
N ILE A 62 -0.87 -1.73 1.72
CA ILE A 62 0.43 -1.05 1.59
C ILE A 62 1.18 -1.05 2.94
N THR A 63 0.46 -0.96 4.05
CA THR A 63 1.05 -0.68 5.38
C THR A 63 1.35 -1.91 6.24
N ASN A 64 0.62 -3.02 6.05
CA ASN A 64 0.66 -4.19 6.94
C ASN A 64 1.00 -5.46 6.18
N TYR A 65 1.92 -5.39 5.23
CA TYR A 65 2.16 -6.49 4.30
C TYR A 65 3.40 -7.35 4.60
N PRO A 66 3.29 -8.31 5.54
CA PRO A 66 4.09 -9.53 5.51
C PRO A 66 3.66 -10.54 4.41
N TYR A 67 2.47 -10.41 3.81
CA TYR A 67 1.85 -11.48 2.99
C TYR A 67 2.14 -11.43 1.46
N ILE A 68 2.71 -10.36 0.91
CA ILE A 68 2.97 -10.09 -0.53
C ILE A 68 4.47 -10.20 -0.76
N ASP A 69 5.32 -10.14 0.28
CA ASP A 69 6.75 -10.42 0.10
C ASP A 69 6.97 -11.73 -0.67
N LYS A 70 6.17 -12.77 -0.40
CA LYS A 70 6.20 -14.02 -1.18
C LYS A 70 5.76 -13.88 -2.65
N LEU A 71 4.87 -12.95 -2.98
CA LEU A 71 4.40 -12.70 -4.35
C LEU A 71 5.29 -11.70 -5.11
N TYR A 72 5.69 -10.60 -4.48
CA TYR A 72 6.53 -9.56 -5.07
C TYR A 72 7.95 -10.05 -5.36
N PHE A 73 8.59 -10.79 -4.44
CA PHE A 73 9.91 -11.36 -4.70
C PHE A 73 9.87 -12.61 -5.61
N SER A 74 8.68 -13.13 -5.90
CA SER A 74 8.49 -14.22 -6.88
C SER A 74 8.31 -13.68 -8.31
N VAL A 75 7.70 -12.49 -8.46
CA VAL A 75 7.42 -11.86 -9.77
C VAL A 75 8.58 -10.97 -10.26
N VAL A 76 9.45 -10.48 -9.37
CA VAL A 76 10.64 -9.67 -9.72
C VAL A 76 11.89 -10.57 -9.82
N LYS A 77 11.81 -11.65 -10.60
CA LYS A 77 12.99 -12.39 -11.07
C LYS A 77 13.42 -11.88 -12.44
#